data_AF-A0A354I380-F1
#
_entry.id   AF-A0A354I380-F1
#
_cell.length_a   1.000
_cell.length_b   1.000
_cell.length_c   1.000
_cell.angle_alpha   90.00
_cell.angle_beta   90.00
_cell.angle_gamma   90.00
#
_symmetry.space_group_name_H-M   'P 1'
#
loop_
_entity.id
_entity.type
_entity.pdbx_description
1 polymer ?
#
loop_
_entity_poly.entity_id
_entity_poly.type
_entity_poly.pdbx_seq_one_letter_code
_entity_poly.pdbx_strand_id
1 'polypeptide(L)'
;MNYEFCDGVTHTIKKGDTLYEISRKYKVPLALLLRANPYVDVFNLQVGDTICVPANLGQAAQSPQDMTMRPVEMENPSADLWRREDDYDHDYEDDHEEHDDDKEDDKDECTKSWEKYVVQPGDTLADVMADMKGDIEDFIDKNGIANVYMLPGVAYYICK
;
A
#
# COMPACT_ATOMS: atom_id res chain seq x y z
N MET A 1 6.10 12.78 -27.60
CA MET A 1 5.65 11.77 -26.62
C MET A 1 4.67 10.89 -27.37
N ASN A 2 5.03 9.65 -27.67
CA ASN A 2 4.25 8.80 -28.58
C ASN A 2 3.09 8.13 -27.82
N TYR A 3 1.92 8.76 -27.88
CA TYR A 3 0.63 8.15 -27.53
C TYR A 3 0.18 7.09 -28.56
N GLU A 4 1.00 6.82 -29.58
CA GLU A 4 0.62 6.03 -30.76
C GLU A 4 0.64 4.51 -30.56
N PHE A 5 1.13 4.00 -29.44
CA PHE A 5 1.18 2.55 -29.20
C PHE A 5 0.50 2.16 -27.89
N CYS A 6 -0.81 2.40 -27.81
CA CYS A 6 -1.65 1.66 -26.88
C CYS A 6 -2.07 0.34 -27.53
N ASP A 7 -1.62 -0.78 -26.99
CA ASP A 7 -2.00 -2.15 -27.41
C ASP A 7 -3.41 -2.52 -26.90
N GLY A 8 -4.36 -1.58 -27.01
CA GLY A 8 -5.65 -1.66 -26.36
C GLY A 8 -6.53 -0.44 -26.60
N VAL A 9 -7.38 -0.11 -25.63
CA VAL A 9 -8.32 1.02 -25.71
C VAL A 9 -7.72 2.23 -25.02
N THR A 10 -7.73 3.36 -25.70
CA THR A 10 -7.35 4.63 -25.09
C THR A 10 -8.54 5.21 -24.30
N HIS A 11 -8.33 5.57 -23.03
CA HIS A 11 -9.35 6.16 -22.17
C HIS A 11 -8.93 7.59 -21.77
N THR A 12 -9.80 8.55 -22.05
CA THR A 12 -9.64 9.94 -21.59
C THR A 12 -10.32 10.11 -20.24
N ILE A 13 -9.56 10.53 -19.25
CA ILE A 13 -10.00 10.77 -17.87
C ILE A 13 -11.09 11.83 -17.84
N LYS A 14 -12.20 11.52 -17.18
CA LYS A 14 -13.32 12.42 -16.91
C LYS A 14 -13.39 12.76 -15.43
N LYS A 15 -14.14 13.82 -15.11
CA LYS A 15 -14.38 14.22 -13.73
C LYS A 15 -15.01 13.06 -12.95
N GLY A 16 -14.35 12.67 -11.86
CA GLY A 16 -14.79 11.59 -10.97
C GLY A 16 -14.22 10.22 -11.32
N ASP A 17 -13.52 10.06 -12.44
CA ASP A 17 -12.87 8.78 -12.76
C ASP A 17 -11.74 8.49 -11.77
N THR A 18 -11.65 7.23 -11.37
CA THR A 18 -10.49 6.67 -10.66
C THR A 18 -9.94 5.49 -11.47
N LEU A 19 -8.65 5.18 -11.32
CA LEU A 19 -8.10 3.99 -11.99
C LEU A 19 -8.81 2.69 -11.58
N TYR A 20 -9.32 2.63 -10.34
CA TYR A 20 -10.10 1.48 -9.87
C TYR A 20 -11.44 1.34 -10.60
N GLU A 21 -12.17 2.43 -10.80
CA GLU A 21 -13.42 2.41 -11.56
C GLU A 21 -13.18 2.09 -13.04
N ILE A 22 -12.11 2.64 -13.61
CA ILE A 22 -11.68 2.32 -14.97
C ILE A 22 -11.33 0.83 -15.08
N SER A 23 -10.55 0.28 -14.15
CA SER A 23 -10.18 -1.13 -14.15
C SER A 23 -11.41 -2.04 -14.11
N ARG A 24 -12.41 -1.69 -13.29
CA ARG A 24 -13.70 -2.39 -13.20
C ARG A 24 -14.51 -2.27 -14.49
N LYS A 25 -14.59 -1.06 -15.06
CA LYS A 25 -15.33 -0.76 -16.30
C LYS A 25 -14.79 -1.54 -17.49
N TYR A 26 -13.47 -1.59 -17.63
CA TYR A 26 -12.81 -2.29 -18.74
C TYR A 26 -12.50 -3.77 -18.43
N LYS A 27 -12.80 -4.22 -17.21
CA LYS A 27 -12.51 -5.57 -16.72
C LYS A 27 -11.03 -5.93 -16.88
N VAL A 28 -10.14 -4.97 -16.66
CA VAL A 28 -8.69 -5.15 -16.67
C VAL A 28 -8.21 -5.09 -15.23
N PRO A 29 -7.32 -5.99 -14.77
CA PRO A 29 -6.72 -5.88 -13.45
C PRO A 29 -6.04 -4.51 -13.25
N LEU A 30 -6.25 -3.87 -12.11
CA LEU A 30 -5.67 -2.55 -11.80
C LEU A 30 -4.15 -2.55 -11.96
N ALA A 31 -3.47 -3.64 -11.57
CA ALA A 31 -2.03 -3.79 -11.74
C ALA A 31 -1.58 -3.72 -13.21
N LEU A 32 -2.33 -4.32 -14.15
CA LEU A 32 -2.02 -4.23 -15.58
C LEU A 32 -2.28 -2.82 -16.12
N LEU A 33 -3.32 -2.16 -15.63
CA LEU A 33 -3.61 -0.77 -15.97
C LEU A 33 -2.47 0.15 -15.52
N LEU A 34 -1.98 0.01 -14.28
CA LEU A 34 -0.85 0.80 -13.77
C LEU A 34 0.44 0.53 -14.55
N ARG A 35 0.75 -0.75 -14.81
CA ARG A 35 1.94 -1.14 -15.57
C ARG A 35 1.95 -0.59 -17.00
N ALA A 36 0.79 -0.52 -17.64
CA ALA A 36 0.65 0.06 -18.97
C ALA A 36 0.80 1.59 -18.98
N ASN A 37 0.67 2.24 -17.82
CA ASN A 37 0.67 3.70 -17.67
C ASN A 37 1.67 4.17 -16.60
N PRO A 38 2.97 3.87 -16.72
CA PRO A 38 3.98 4.24 -15.71
C PRO A 38 4.19 5.76 -15.58
N TYR A 39 3.63 6.53 -16.51
CA TYR A 39 3.70 8.00 -16.54
C TYR A 39 2.51 8.67 -15.85
N VAL A 40 1.51 7.92 -15.40
CA VAL A 40 0.32 8.47 -14.72
C VAL A 40 0.59 8.59 -13.24
N ASP A 41 0.37 9.79 -12.71
CA ASP A 41 0.29 10.01 -11.27
C ASP A 41 -1.10 9.60 -10.77
N VAL A 42 -1.15 8.51 -10.01
CA VAL A 42 -2.37 7.95 -9.42
C VAL A 42 -3.07 8.90 -8.45
N PHE A 43 -2.34 9.80 -7.80
CA PHE A 43 -2.90 10.75 -6.84
C PHE A 43 -3.31 12.06 -7.49
N ASN A 44 -2.96 12.26 -8.76
CA ASN A 44 -3.16 13.53 -9.46
C ASN A 44 -3.70 13.35 -10.89
N LEU A 45 -4.66 12.43 -11.07
CA LEU A 45 -5.34 12.23 -12.35
C LEU A 45 -6.02 13.52 -12.82
N GLN A 46 -5.58 14.08 -13.95
CA GLN A 46 -6.19 15.28 -14.52
C GLN A 46 -7.29 14.93 -15.51
N VAL A 47 -8.38 15.68 -15.46
CA VAL A 47 -9.44 15.57 -16.47
C VAL A 47 -8.87 15.97 -17.83
N GLY A 48 -9.09 15.13 -18.84
CA GLY A 48 -8.52 15.29 -20.17
C GLY A 48 -7.22 14.49 -20.40
N ASP A 49 -6.60 13.97 -19.34
CA ASP A 49 -5.48 13.05 -19.48
C ASP A 49 -5.91 11.79 -20.20
N THR A 50 -4.95 11.17 -20.88
CA THR A 50 -5.21 10.00 -21.71
C THR A 50 -4.34 8.84 -21.24
N ILE A 51 -5.00 7.73 -20.91
CA ILE A 51 -4.34 6.50 -20.45
C ILE A 51 -4.61 5.35 -21.43
N CYS A 52 -3.67 4.42 -21.51
CA CYS A 52 -3.83 3.19 -22.25
C CYS A 52 -4.46 2.11 -21.37
N VAL A 53 -5.61 1.61 -21.77
CA VAL A 53 -6.21 0.40 -21.20
C VAL A 53 -5.80 -0.78 -22.09
N PRO A 54 -4.85 -1.63 -21.68
CA PRO A 54 -4.38 -2.73 -22.51
C PRO A 54 -5.54 -3.68 -22.84
N ALA A 55 -5.57 -4.20 -24.07
CA ALA A 55 -6.51 -5.28 -24.39
C ALA A 55 -6.24 -6.44 -23.45
N ASN A 56 -7.30 -7.03 -22.89
CA ASN A 56 -7.17 -8.25 -22.10
C ASN A 56 -6.56 -9.33 -23.00
N LEU A 57 -5.25 -9.54 -22.90
CA LEU A 57 -4.58 -10.73 -23.40
C LEU A 57 -5.16 -11.89 -22.60
N GLY A 58 -6.14 -12.58 -23.20
CA GLY A 58 -6.95 -13.57 -22.51
C GLY A 58 -6.12 -14.62 -21.76
N GLN A 59 -6.51 -14.83 -20.49
CA GLN A 59 -6.42 -16.07 -19.72
C GLN A 59 -5.04 -16.53 -19.19
N ALA A 60 -4.80 -16.25 -17.90
CA ALA A 60 -4.21 -17.21 -16.95
C ALA A 60 -4.43 -16.78 -15.48
N ALA A 61 -5.68 -16.50 -15.08
CA ALA A 61 -6.13 -16.56 -13.68
C ALA A 61 -7.65 -16.41 -13.67
N GLN A 62 -8.34 -17.53 -13.84
CA GLN A 62 -9.79 -17.58 -13.69
C GLN A 62 -10.15 -17.19 -12.26
N SER A 63 -11.11 -16.28 -12.12
CA SER A 63 -11.80 -16.02 -10.86
C SER A 63 -12.59 -17.26 -10.43
N PRO A 64 -12.77 -17.52 -9.14
CA PRO A 64 -14.05 -17.97 -8.65
C PRO A 64 -14.90 -16.72 -8.45
N GLN A 65 -15.87 -16.52 -9.35
CA GLN A 65 -17.01 -15.69 -9.06
C GLN A 65 -17.92 -16.47 -8.10
N ASP A 66 -17.70 -16.28 -6.81
CA ASP A 66 -18.75 -16.34 -5.78
C ASP A 66 -18.24 -15.62 -4.52
N MET A 67 -18.30 -14.29 -4.54
CA MET A 67 -18.48 -13.55 -3.31
C MET A 67 -19.87 -12.94 -3.41
N THR A 68 -20.87 -13.74 -3.05
CA THR A 68 -22.02 -13.19 -2.34
C THR A 68 -21.48 -12.49 -1.08
N MET A 69 -21.08 -11.23 -1.23
CA MET A 69 -20.92 -10.33 -0.10
C MET A 69 -22.28 -10.34 0.62
N ARG A 70 -22.34 -10.98 1.78
CA ARG A 70 -23.31 -10.56 2.78
C ARG A 70 -23.05 -9.06 2.98
N PRO A 71 -24.09 -8.22 3.17
CA PRO A 71 -23.84 -6.84 3.57
C PRO A 71 -22.96 -6.90 4.82
N VAL A 72 -21.75 -6.35 4.74
CA VAL A 72 -21.00 -6.05 5.95
C VAL A 72 -21.79 -4.91 6.57
N GLU A 73 -22.67 -5.25 7.51
CA GLU A 73 -23.30 -4.27 8.38
C GLU A 73 -22.15 -3.50 9.03
N MET A 74 -22.10 -2.22 8.70
CA MET A 74 -21.17 -1.25 9.23
C MET A 74 -21.56 -1.00 10.69
N GLU A 75 -21.24 -1.94 11.58
CA GLU A 75 -21.22 -1.64 13.00
C GLU A 75 -19.97 -0.82 13.27
N ASN A 76 -20.17 0.50 13.26
CA ASN A 76 -19.22 1.54 13.59
C ASN A 76 -18.71 1.33 15.04
N PRO A 77 -17.46 0.88 15.27
CA PRO A 77 -16.96 0.72 16.63
C PRO A 77 -16.52 2.05 17.25
N SER A 78 -16.63 3.19 16.55
CA SER A 78 -16.08 4.47 17.02
C SER A 78 -16.95 5.20 18.05
N ALA A 79 -17.87 4.51 18.74
CA ALA A 79 -18.76 5.14 19.72
C ALA A 79 -18.50 4.77 21.19
N ASP A 80 -17.59 3.83 21.52
CA ASP A 80 -17.48 3.30 22.91
C ASP A 80 -16.08 3.32 23.55
N LEU A 81 -15.12 4.07 23.01
CA LEU A 81 -13.79 4.23 23.65
C LEU A 81 -13.60 5.52 24.46
N TRP A 82 -14.66 6.29 24.70
CA TRP A 82 -14.61 7.49 25.57
C TRP A 82 -15.39 7.29 26.89
N ARG A 83 -15.24 6.13 27.53
CA ARG A 83 -15.79 5.91 28.88
C ARG A 83 -14.77 5.27 29.82
N ARG A 84 -13.75 6.07 30.15
CA ARG A 84 -12.98 5.95 31.39
C ARG A 84 -12.45 7.34 31.77
N GLU A 85 -13.38 8.22 32.10
CA GLU A 85 -13.13 9.11 33.25
C GLU A 85 -13.24 8.18 34.45
N ASP A 86 -12.14 7.96 35.15
CA ASP A 86 -12.05 7.63 36.58
C ASP A 86 -10.58 7.31 36.90
N ASP A 87 -9.98 8.23 37.66
CA ASP A 87 -8.99 7.97 38.71
C ASP A 87 -7.62 7.41 38.30
N TYR A 88 -6.71 8.29 37.87
CA TYR A 88 -5.28 8.13 38.17
C TYR A 88 -4.74 9.45 38.68
N ASP A 89 -5.02 9.71 39.95
CA ASP A 89 -4.20 10.60 40.77
C ASP A 89 -2.90 9.84 41.05
N HIS A 90 -1.85 10.17 40.31
CA HIS A 90 -0.51 9.65 40.57
C HIS A 90 0.45 10.84 40.54
N ASP A 91 0.57 11.46 41.71
CA ASP A 91 1.77 12.20 42.12
C ASP A 91 2.98 11.29 41.89
N TYR A 92 3.66 11.44 40.74
CA TYR A 92 5.04 11.01 40.60
C TYR A 92 5.91 12.22 40.81
N GLU A 93 6.49 12.27 42.01
CA GLU A 93 7.58 13.17 42.34
C GLU A 93 8.69 13.05 41.29
N ASP A 94 9.04 14.22 40.79
CA ASP A 94 10.29 14.61 40.16
C ASP A 94 11.48 14.04 40.94
N ASP A 95 12.11 13.00 40.39
CA ASP A 95 13.51 12.62 40.63
C ASP A 95 13.82 11.34 39.84
N HIS A 96 14.39 11.49 38.64
CA HIS A 96 15.41 10.57 38.17
C HIS A 96 16.21 11.19 37.02
N GLU A 97 17.31 11.82 37.44
CA GLU A 97 18.67 11.69 36.90
C GLU A 97 18.82 11.55 35.39
N GLU A 98 19.49 12.55 34.81
CA GLU A 98 20.23 12.46 33.56
C GLU A 98 21.05 11.16 33.52
N HIS A 99 20.54 10.16 32.80
CA HIS A 99 21.34 9.03 32.36
C HIS A 99 21.78 9.30 30.92
N ASP A 100 22.89 10.04 30.83
CA ASP A 100 23.85 9.92 29.73
C ASP A 100 24.37 8.48 29.72
N ASP A 101 23.65 7.58 29.05
CA ASP A 101 24.16 6.27 28.67
C ASP A 101 24.17 6.17 27.16
N ASP A 102 25.36 6.36 26.61
CA ASP A 102 25.77 5.90 25.29
C ASP A 102 25.35 4.43 25.10
N LYS A 103 24.22 4.21 24.42
CA LYS A 103 23.89 2.92 23.78
C LYS A 103 24.10 3.04 22.29
N GLU A 104 25.35 3.16 21.89
CA GLU A 104 25.80 2.63 20.60
C GLU A 104 25.91 1.12 20.75
N ASP A 105 24.89 0.36 20.32
CA ASP A 105 24.86 -1.11 20.06
C ASP A 105 23.36 -1.44 19.89
N ASP A 106 22.72 -1.51 18.71
CA ASP A 106 22.90 -2.45 17.60
C ASP A 106 22.17 -1.91 16.34
N LYS A 107 22.76 -0.95 15.60
CA LYS A 107 22.12 -0.33 14.40
C LYS A 107 22.22 -1.15 13.10
N ASP A 108 22.62 -2.42 13.16
CA ASP A 108 23.13 -3.13 11.98
C ASP A 108 22.48 -4.49 11.66
N GLU A 109 21.34 -4.86 12.26
CA GLU A 109 20.72 -6.18 11.95
C GLU A 109 20.27 -6.31 10.48
N CYS A 110 19.88 -5.21 9.80
CA CYS A 110 19.47 -5.27 8.39
C CYS A 110 20.62 -5.29 7.37
N THR A 111 21.87 -5.10 7.79
CA THR A 111 22.97 -5.00 6.82
C THR A 111 23.31 -6.33 6.13
N LYS A 112 22.80 -7.47 6.64
CA LYS A 112 23.22 -8.82 6.20
C LYS A 112 22.11 -9.74 5.69
N SER A 113 20.82 -9.43 5.89
CA SER A 113 19.73 -10.34 5.54
C SER A 113 18.52 -9.60 4.94
N TRP A 114 18.49 -9.53 3.61
CA TRP A 114 17.36 -9.02 2.83
C TRP A 114 16.73 -10.15 2.03
N GLU A 115 15.44 -10.40 2.24
CA GLU A 115 14.68 -11.42 1.53
C GLU A 115 13.60 -10.80 0.64
N LYS A 116 13.26 -11.48 -0.45
CA LYS A 116 12.18 -11.03 -1.35
C LYS A 116 10.84 -11.53 -0.84
N TYR A 117 9.95 -10.60 -0.55
CA TYR A 117 8.57 -10.86 -0.19
C TYR A 117 7.62 -10.47 -1.32
N VAL A 118 6.80 -11.42 -1.79
CA VAL A 118 5.76 -11.15 -2.79
C VAL A 118 4.47 -10.82 -2.07
N VAL A 119 4.02 -9.56 -2.20
CA VAL A 119 2.81 -9.05 -1.53
C VAL A 119 1.60 -9.81 -2.04
N GLN A 120 0.85 -10.43 -1.14
CA GLN A 120 -0.39 -11.12 -1.41
C GLN A 120 -1.58 -10.14 -1.38
N PRO A 121 -2.69 -10.47 -2.05
CA PRO A 121 -3.92 -9.71 -1.91
C PRO A 121 -4.41 -9.72 -0.45
N GLY A 122 -4.44 -8.55 0.18
CA GLY A 122 -4.90 -8.39 1.57
C GLY A 122 -3.78 -8.04 2.55
N ASP A 123 -2.51 -8.21 2.17
CA ASP A 123 -1.39 -7.77 3.01
C ASP A 123 -1.38 -6.25 3.13
N THR A 124 -1.21 -5.77 4.35
CA THR A 124 -0.96 -4.37 4.62
C THR A 124 0.53 -4.13 4.83
N LEU A 125 0.96 -2.88 4.67
CA LEU A 125 2.32 -2.51 5.05
C LEU A 125 2.58 -2.82 6.53
N ALA A 126 1.57 -2.61 7.39
CA ALA A 126 1.71 -2.91 8.81
C ALA A 126 2.01 -4.41 9.05
N ASP A 127 1.36 -5.31 8.31
CA ASP A 127 1.61 -6.76 8.44
C ASP A 127 3.04 -7.12 7.99
N VAL A 128 3.52 -6.52 6.90
CA VAL A 128 4.87 -6.75 6.39
C VAL A 128 5.93 -6.17 7.32
N MET A 129 5.69 -4.98 7.88
CA MET A 129 6.59 -4.32 8.81
C MET A 129 6.64 -5.02 10.17
N ALA A 130 5.55 -5.63 10.63
CA ALA A 130 5.51 -6.36 11.89
C ALA A 130 6.42 -7.61 11.89
N ASP A 131 6.69 -8.17 10.71
CA ASP A 131 7.53 -9.35 10.50
C ASP A 131 8.96 -9.00 10.04
N MET A 132 9.27 -7.69 10.01
CA MET A 132 10.55 -7.13 9.59
C MET A 132 11.34 -6.62 10.81
N LYS A 133 12.66 -6.76 10.79
CA LYS A 133 13.56 -6.26 11.87
C LYS A 133 14.10 -4.85 11.66
N GLY A 134 13.69 -4.17 10.59
CA GLY A 134 14.15 -2.82 10.21
C GLY A 134 13.07 -1.77 10.40
N ASP A 135 13.44 -0.52 10.13
CA ASP A 135 12.48 0.58 10.10
C ASP A 135 11.87 0.78 8.71
N ILE A 136 10.85 1.64 8.66
CA ILE A 136 10.15 1.97 7.41
C ILE A 136 11.04 2.74 6.43
N GLU A 137 12.01 3.51 6.93
CA GLU A 137 12.90 4.34 6.10
C GLU A 137 13.86 3.45 5.30
N ASP A 138 14.51 2.48 5.96
CA ASP A 138 15.37 1.48 5.33
C ASP A 138 14.61 0.67 4.26
N PHE A 139 13.37 0.28 4.56
CA PHE A 139 12.52 -0.42 3.60
C PHE A 139 12.23 0.44 2.36
N ILE A 140 11.92 1.73 2.57
CA ILE A 140 11.63 2.68 1.49
C ILE A 140 12.87 2.84 0.59
N ASP A 141 14.02 3.11 1.18
CA ASP A 141 15.29 3.32 0.49
C ASP A 141 15.75 2.07 -0.25
N LYS A 142 15.62 0.89 0.39
CA LYS A 142 16.00 -0.38 -0.21
C LYS A 142 15.18 -0.72 -1.46
N ASN A 143 13.90 -0.39 -1.43
CA ASN A 143 12.96 -0.71 -2.50
C ASN A 143 12.80 0.41 -3.53
N GLY A 144 13.40 1.58 -3.30
CA GLY A 144 13.28 2.74 -4.19
C GLY A 144 11.84 3.21 -4.35
N ILE A 145 11.04 3.08 -3.29
CA ILE A 145 9.62 3.42 -3.29
C ILE A 145 9.45 4.85 -2.76
N ALA A 146 8.64 5.66 -3.44
CA ALA A 146 8.32 7.01 -2.98
C ALA A 146 7.01 7.06 -2.17
N ASN A 147 6.30 5.94 -2.08
CA ASN A 147 5.03 5.83 -1.40
C ASN A 147 4.90 4.49 -0.66
N VAL A 148 4.03 4.50 0.34
CA VAL A 148 3.84 3.40 1.30
C VAL A 148 2.85 2.34 0.76
N TYR A 149 2.37 2.50 -0.48
CA TYR A 149 1.39 1.61 -1.06
C TYR A 149 2.06 0.42 -1.73
N MET A 150 1.98 -0.75 -1.09
CA MET A 150 2.47 -1.99 -1.66
C MET A 150 1.49 -2.54 -2.70
N LEU A 151 2.03 -2.95 -3.85
CA LEU A 151 1.24 -3.53 -4.93
C LEU A 151 1.19 -5.06 -4.80
N PRO A 152 0.01 -5.68 -4.70
CA PRO A 152 -0.11 -7.14 -4.70
C PRO A 152 0.53 -7.76 -5.96
N GLY A 153 1.29 -8.84 -5.76
CA GLY A 153 2.07 -9.55 -6.76
C GLY A 153 3.45 -8.96 -7.03
N VAL A 154 3.79 -7.80 -6.45
CA VAL A 154 5.13 -7.20 -6.55
C VAL A 154 6.01 -7.74 -5.42
N ALA A 155 7.27 -8.01 -5.75
CA ALA A 155 8.27 -8.43 -4.78
C ALA A 155 8.98 -7.20 -4.19
N TYR A 156 8.98 -7.08 -2.87
CA TYR A 156 9.75 -6.09 -2.12
C TYR A 156 10.83 -6.79 -1.29
N TYR A 157 11.95 -6.13 -1.06
CA TYR A 157 13.00 -6.59 -0.16
C TYR A 157 12.62 -6.22 1.27
N ILE A 158 12.52 -7.22 2.14
CA ILE A 158 12.26 -7.07 3.57
C ILE A 158 13.47 -7.53 4.36
N CYS A 159 13.70 -6.89 5.50
CA CYS A 159 14.79 -7.22 6.41
C CYS A 159 14.36 -8.28 7.45
N LYS A 160 15.17 -9.32 7.66
CA LYS A 160 14.87 -10.49 8.50
C LYS A 160 15.88 -10.74 9.61
#